data_AF-A0A812WEP6-F1
#
_entry.id   AF-A0A812WEP6-F1
#
_cell.length_a   1.000
_cell.length_b   1.000
_cell.length_c   1.000
_cell.angle_alpha   90.00
_cell.angle_beta   90.00
_cell.angle_gamma   90.00
#
_symmetry.space_group_name_H-M   'P 1'
#
loop_
_entity.id
_entity.type
_entity.pdbx_description
1 polymer ?
#
loop_
_entity_poly.entity_id
_entity_poly.type
_entity_poly.pdbx_seq_one_letter_code
_entity_poly.pdbx_strand_id
1 'polypeptide(L)'
;VWVFDDDCNVGRWVSAQPQSRVVDKTGRDAYLCAEYLWDGEYYVQDFGPQHVRKKGEPRTVWQALTQSESYGSAELEATKVFKKKDEDDSLMDTK
;
A
#
# COMPACT_ATOMS: atom_id res chain seq x y z
N VAL A 1 1.49 6.71 3.48
CA VAL A 1 2.03 6.77 4.85
C VAL A 1 0.89 6.97 5.84
N TRP A 2 1.00 6.45 7.06
CA TRP A 2 0.04 6.70 8.13
C TRP A 2 0.47 7.94 8.88
N VAL A 3 -0.40 8.95 8.91
CA VAL A 3 -0.16 10.22 9.60
C VAL A 3 -1.18 10.32 10.73
N PHE A 4 -0.73 10.75 11.89
CA PHE A 4 -1.54 10.99 13.06
C PHE A 4 -1.38 12.44 13.51
N ASP A 5 -2.51 13.12 13.65
CA ASP A 5 -2.61 14.48 14.18
C ASP A 5 -2.91 14.37 15.67
N ASP A 6 -1.96 14.78 16.51
CA ASP A 6 -2.06 14.74 17.96
C ASP A 6 -3.04 15.80 18.51
N ASP A 7 -3.23 16.93 17.80
CA ASP A 7 -4.10 18.02 18.23
C ASP A 7 -5.58 17.64 18.06
N CYS A 8 -5.90 17.01 16.93
CA CYS A 8 -7.25 16.54 16.64
C CYS A 8 -7.50 15.08 17.06
N ASN A 9 -6.45 14.34 17.46
CA ASN A 9 -6.50 12.92 17.80
C ASN A 9 -7.04 12.06 16.62
N VAL A 10 -6.65 12.39 15.39
CA VAL A 10 -7.12 11.74 14.15
C VAL A 10 -5.95 11.18 13.36
N GLY A 11 -6.06 9.91 12.96
CA GLY A 11 -5.11 9.25 12.06
C GLY A 11 -5.73 8.87 10.72
N ARG A 12 -4.99 9.09 9.62
CA ARG A 12 -5.38 8.59 8.30
C ARG A 12 -4.19 8.20 7.44
N TRP A 13 -4.45 7.30 6.48
CA TRP A 13 -3.52 6.98 5.43
C TRP A 13 -3.51 8.09 4.37
N VAL A 14 -2.34 8.66 4.12
CA VAL A 14 -2.14 9.75 3.15
C VAL A 14 -1.18 9.29 2.05
N SER A 15 -1.41 9.78 0.83
CA SER A 15 -0.45 9.62 -0.27
C SER A 15 0.75 10.54 -0.04
N ALA A 16 1.96 10.03 -0.23
CA ALA A 16 3.19 10.77 0.02
C ALA A 16 4.20 10.53 -1.10
N GLN A 17 5.07 11.51 -1.33
CA GLN A 17 6.21 11.42 -2.23
C GLN A 17 7.47 11.04 -1.41
N PRO A 18 8.13 9.91 -1.72
CA PRO A 18 9.36 9.52 -1.03
C PRO A 18 10.50 10.51 -1.37
N GLN A 19 11.23 10.93 -0.34
CA GLN A 19 12.33 11.90 -0.47
C GLN A 19 13.68 11.22 -0.26
N SER A 20 13.85 10.50 0.86
CA SER A 20 15.12 9.86 1.19
C SER A 20 14.92 8.63 2.07
N ARG A 21 15.95 7.76 2.07
CA ARG A 21 16.05 6.63 2.99
C ARG A 21 16.82 7.07 4.23
N VAL A 22 16.28 6.80 5.41
CA VAL A 22 16.96 7.03 6.68
C VAL A 22 17.48 5.69 7.18
N VAL A 23 18.80 5.57 7.26
CA VAL A 23 19.48 4.32 7.64
C VAL A 23 19.95 4.35 9.09
N ASP A 24 19.99 3.18 9.72
CA ASP A 24 20.60 3.01 11.04
C ASP A 24 22.14 3.03 10.96
N LYS A 25 22.81 2.94 12.11
CA LYS A 25 24.28 2.91 12.22
C LYS A 25 24.93 1.73 11.50
N THR A 26 24.16 0.69 11.16
CA THR A 26 24.60 -0.50 10.43
C THR A 26 24.30 -0.41 8.93
N GLY A 27 23.72 0.69 8.47
CA GLY A 27 23.37 0.92 7.07
C GLY A 27 22.04 0.28 6.64
N ARG A 28 21.23 -0.22 7.58
CA ARG A 28 19.91 -0.81 7.28
C ARG A 28 18.83 0.26 7.26
N ASP A 29 17.82 0.07 6.42
CA ASP A 29 16.68 1.00 6.34
C ASP A 29 15.90 1.00 7.65
N ALA A 30 15.91 2.16 8.32
CA ALA A 30 15.21 2.37 9.57
C ALA A 30 13.89 3.13 9.36
N TYR A 31 13.94 4.20 8.55
CA TYR A 31 12.77 5.03 8.25
C TYR A 31 12.75 5.46 6.78
N LEU A 32 11.56 5.83 6.31
CA LEU A 32 11.34 6.47 5.02
C LEU A 32 11.00 7.94 5.26
N CYS A 33 11.83 8.85 4.76
CA CYS A 33 11.51 10.27 4.73
C CYS A 33 10.57 10.52 3.53
N ALA A 34 9.39 11.06 3.78
CA ALA A 34 8.41 11.33 2.74
C ALA A 34 7.67 12.64 2.97
N GLU A 35 7.35 13.30 1.87
CA GLU A 35 6.52 14.50 1.84
C GLU A 35 5.05 14.12 1.62
N TYR A 36 4.12 14.69 2.39
CA TYR A 36 2.69 14.46 2.25
C TYR A 36 1.90 15.75 2.37
N LEU A 37 0.71 15.76 1.78
CA LEU A 37 -0.24 16.87 1.88
C LEU A 37 -1.20 16.64 3.05
N TRP A 38 -1.29 17.59 3.97
CA TRP A 38 -2.25 17.58 5.06
C TRP A 38 -2.88 18.98 5.18
N ASP A 39 -4.20 19.03 5.14
CA ASP A 39 -5.00 20.25 5.30
C ASP A 39 -4.52 21.44 4.43
N GLY A 40 -4.07 21.13 3.22
CA GLY A 40 -3.64 22.11 2.22
C GLY A 40 -2.15 22.47 2.26
N GLU A 41 -1.40 21.93 3.22
CA GLU A 41 0.03 22.20 3.37
C GLU A 41 0.89 20.94 3.24
N TYR A 42 2.14 21.13 2.81
CA TYR A 42 3.10 20.05 2.61
C TYR A 42 3.98 19.89 3.85
N TYR A 43 4.08 18.66 4.31
CA TYR A 43 4.85 18.26 5.49
C TYR A 43 5.84 17.18 5.11
N VAL A 44 7.03 17.21 5.71
CA VAL A 44 8.05 16.17 5.58
C VAL A 44 8.21 15.48 6.93
N GLN A 45 8.07 14.17 6.94
CA GLN A 45 8.17 13.35 8.14
C GLN A 45 8.87 12.02 7.85
N ASP A 46 9.54 11.48 8.86
CA ASP A 46 10.16 10.17 8.82
C ASP A 46 9.19 9.11 9.32
N PHE A 47 8.89 8.14 8.47
CA PHE A 47 7.94 7.07 8.76
C PHE A 47 8.65 5.75 8.99
N GLY A 48 8.37 5.11 10.12
CA GLY A 48 8.80 3.75 10.39
C GLY A 48 8.08 2.74 9.49
N PRO A 49 8.59 1.51 9.35
CA PRO A 49 8.00 0.47 8.50
C PRO A 49 6.57 0.09 8.90
N GLN A 50 6.15 0.36 10.14
CA GLN A 50 4.77 0.18 10.61
C GLN A 50 3.80 1.21 10.02
N HIS A 51 4.30 2.38 9.59
CA HIS A 51 3.49 3.50 9.09
C HIS A 51 3.64 3.69 7.57
N VAL A 52 4.32 2.77 6.89
CA VAL A 52 4.48 2.78 5.43
C VAL A 52 3.77 1.57 4.84
N ARG A 53 3.02 1.79 3.76
CA ARG A 53 2.44 0.71 2.96
C ARG A 53 2.42 1.10 1.48
N LYS A 54 2.45 0.11 0.61
CA LYS A 54 2.32 0.33 -0.83
C LYS A 54 0.89 0.73 -1.18
N LYS A 55 0.75 1.59 -2.20
CA LYS A 55 -0.57 2.07 -2.64
C LYS A 55 -1.42 0.89 -3.11
N GLY A 56 -2.64 0.79 -2.58
CA GLY A 56 -3.56 -0.31 -2.87
C GLY A 56 -3.33 -1.58 -2.04
N GLU A 57 -2.25 -1.65 -1.26
CA GLU A 57 -2.00 -2.78 -0.37
C GLU A 57 -2.47 -2.45 1.05
N PRO A 58 -3.16 -3.40 1.73
CA PRO A 58 -3.59 -3.19 3.11
C PRO A 58 -2.43 -3.35 4.11
N ARG A 59 -1.38 -4.08 3.72
CA ARG A 59 -0.27 -4.48 4.58
C ARG A 59 0.80 -3.40 4.65
N THR A 60 1.33 -3.18 5.84
CA THR A 60 2.47 -2.30 6.07
C THR A 60 3.77 -2.97 5.65
N VAL A 61 4.83 -2.19 5.45
CA VAL A 61 6.18 -2.71 5.16
C VAL A 61 6.62 -3.66 6.29
N TRP A 62 6.33 -3.29 7.54
CA TRP A 62 6.58 -4.16 8.69
C TRP A 62 5.88 -5.52 8.55
N GLN A 63 4.58 -5.53 8.27
CA GLN A 63 3.82 -6.77 8.10
C GLN A 63 4.32 -7.61 6.93
N ALA A 64 4.69 -6.97 5.82
CA ALA A 64 5.25 -7.68 4.66
C ALA A 64 6.58 -8.39 5.01
N LEU A 65 7.44 -7.75 5.82
CA LEU A 65 8.73 -8.31 6.24
C LEU A 65 8.59 -9.40 7.32
N THR A 66 7.65 -9.26 8.26
CA THR A 66 7.46 -10.25 9.32
C THR A 66 6.64 -11.46 8.87
N GLN A 67 5.79 -11.31 7.84
CA GLN A 67 4.99 -12.42 7.30
C GLN A 67 5.67 -13.15 6.13
N SER A 68 6.78 -12.62 5.60
CA SER A 68 7.51 -13.25 4.49
C SER A 68 8.27 -14.53 4.87
N GLU A 69 8.32 -14.91 6.14
CA GLU A 69 8.96 -16.17 6.57
C GLU A 69 8.18 -17.45 6.19
N SER A 70 7.04 -17.35 5.48
CA SER A 70 6.25 -18.51 5.03
C SER A 70 6.22 -18.74 3.52
N TYR A 71 7.12 -18.13 2.72
CA TYR A 71 7.19 -18.40 1.27
C TYR A 71 8.62 -18.67 0.79
N GLY A 72 9.20 -19.74 1.32
CA GLY A 72 10.20 -20.51 0.58
C GLY A 72 9.48 -21.50 -0.35
N SER A 73 9.79 -21.41 -1.66
CA SER A 73 9.39 -22.32 -2.75
C SER A 73 7.89 -22.52 -3.01
N ALA A 74 7.31 -21.68 -3.87
CA ALA A 74 6.28 -22.12 -4.81
C ALA A 74 6.32 -21.22 -6.06
N GLU A 75 6.94 -21.77 -7.09
CA GLU A 75 6.68 -21.62 -8.52
C GLU A 75 6.05 -20.30 -9.02
N LEU A 76 6.79 -19.66 -9.94
CA LEU A 76 6.20 -18.92 -11.06
C LEU A 76 5.05 -19.73 -11.65
N GLU A 77 3.84 -19.17 -11.74
CA GLU A 77 2.84 -19.38 -12.80
C GLU A 77 1.45 -18.94 -12.28
N ALA A 78 0.89 -17.87 -12.86
CA ALA A 78 -0.54 -17.76 -13.17
C ALA A 78 -0.84 -16.40 -13.85
N THR A 79 -0.31 -16.18 -15.04
CA THR A 79 -1.06 -15.45 -16.05
C THR A 79 -2.25 -16.31 -16.47
N LYS A 80 -3.49 -15.95 -16.07
CA LYS A 80 -4.71 -16.24 -16.82
C LYS A 80 -5.91 -15.48 -16.22
N VAL A 81 -6.46 -14.53 -16.97
CA VAL A 81 -7.77 -14.66 -17.65
C VAL A 81 -8.88 -13.94 -16.90
N PHE A 82 -9.11 -12.68 -17.29
CA PHE A 82 -10.44 -12.09 -17.25
C PHE A 82 -11.10 -12.33 -18.61
N LYS A 83 -11.79 -13.46 -18.72
CA LYS A 83 -12.78 -13.72 -19.76
C LYS A 83 -14.13 -13.72 -19.06
N LYS A 84 -14.90 -12.65 -19.21
CA LYS A 84 -16.32 -12.65 -18.85
C LYS A 84 -17.09 -12.70 -20.17
N LYS A 85 -17.53 -13.92 -20.47
CA LYS A 85 -18.34 -14.30 -21.63
C LYS A 85 -19.74 -14.54 -21.08
N ASP A 86 -20.63 -13.65 -21.55
CA ASP A 86 -22.00 -13.85 -22.04
C ASP A 86 -23.13 -14.40 -21.16
N GLU A 87 -24.33 -13.98 -21.60
CA GLU A 87 -25.70 -14.53 -21.41
C GLU A 87 -26.42 -13.98 -20.15
N ASP A 88 -27.61 -13.42 -20.22
CA ASP A 88 -28.79 -13.79 -21.01
C ASP A 88 -29.83 -12.65 -20.98
N ASP A 89 -30.45 -12.31 -22.11
CA ASP A 89 -31.87 -11.92 -22.13
C ASP A 89 -32.43 -12.14 -23.53
N SER A 90 -32.99 -13.33 -23.72
CA SER A 90 -33.77 -13.72 -24.90
C SER A 90 -35.22 -13.93 -24.47
N LEU A 91 -36.17 -13.30 -25.19
CA LEU A 91 -37.58 -13.66 -25.47
C LEU A 91 -38.39 -12.34 -25.69
N MET A 92 -39.30 -12.15 -26.67
CA MET A 92 -40.26 -13.05 -27.30
C MET A 92 -40.65 -12.62 -28.72
N ASP A 93 -40.74 -13.63 -29.60
CA ASP A 93 -41.79 -13.98 -30.56
C ASP A 93 -42.55 -12.96 -31.45
N THR A 94 -42.35 -13.19 -32.75
CA THR A 94 -43.34 -13.48 -33.82
C THR A 94 -44.75 -12.89 -33.79
N LYS A 95 -45.03 -12.01 -34.76
CA LYS A 95 -46.11 -12.21 -35.75
C LYS A 95 -45.93 -11.32 -36.98
#